data_AF-A0A6V7IRI5-F1
#
_entry.id   AF-A0A6V7IRI5-F1
#
_cell.length_a   1.000
_cell.length_b   1.000
_cell.length_c   1.000
_cell.angle_alpha   90.00
_cell.angle_beta   90.00
_cell.angle_gamma   90.00
#
_symmetry.space_group_name_H-M   'P 1'
#
loop_
_entity.id
_entity.type
_entity.pdbx_description
1 polymer ?
#
loop_
_entity_poly.entity_id
_entity_poly.type
_entity_poly.pdbx_seq_one_letter_code
_entity_poly.pdbx_strand_id
1 'polypeptide(L)'
;VSIKTSERNLKKTEQTILTLENDVKACEQRIKDIQIEKQQFETDAKALLEEIEEHKENLKDWDTIAGGLKEHVDDLVKKETKFKSLRIDLEQKHTDAMKIVNELKHKLEDYKKRIKALKLNQIPLQAPEELVDLTEEEVARLDTRTVKNNLAAAKERLPEAIPNMQ
;
A
#
# COMPACT_ATOMS: atom_id res chain seq x y z
N VAL A 1 47.98 -88.25 48.63
CA VAL A 1 46.71 -87.73 48.05
C VAL A 1 46.50 -86.26 48.37
N SER A 2 46.60 -85.85 49.65
CA SER A 2 46.42 -84.44 50.07
C SER A 2 47.31 -83.42 49.32
N ILE A 3 48.61 -83.70 49.16
CA ILE A 3 49.56 -82.80 48.48
C ILE A 3 49.16 -82.49 47.02
N LYS A 4 48.79 -83.52 46.24
CA LYS A 4 48.33 -83.35 44.85
C LYS A 4 47.03 -82.54 44.74
N THR A 5 46.13 -82.69 45.72
CA THR A 5 44.89 -81.91 45.78
C THR A 5 45.18 -80.43 46.08
N SER A 6 46.11 -80.16 46.99
CA SER A 6 46.57 -78.80 47.32
C SER A 6 47.24 -78.10 46.13
N GLU A 7 48.11 -78.78 45.39
CA GLU A 7 48.73 -78.24 44.16
C GLU A 7 47.68 -77.90 43.08
N ARG A 8 46.66 -78.75 42.90
CA ARG A 8 45.56 -78.48 41.96
C ARG A 8 44.75 -77.26 42.39
N ASN A 9 44.49 -77.12 43.69
CA ASN A 9 43.76 -75.98 44.22
C ASN A 9 44.57 -74.69 44.10
N LEU A 10 45.88 -74.73 44.36
CA LEU A 10 46.78 -73.59 44.17
C LEU A 10 46.74 -73.08 42.72
N LYS A 11 46.87 -73.97 41.73
CA LYS A 11 46.78 -73.60 40.30
C LYS A 11 45.45 -72.96 39.92
N LYS A 12 44.34 -73.45 40.47
CA LYS A 12 43.01 -72.85 40.23
C LYS A 12 42.91 -71.46 40.83
N THR A 13 43.45 -71.27 42.03
CA THR A 13 43.50 -69.96 42.68
C THR A 13 44.38 -69.00 41.88
N GLU A 14 45.55 -69.41 41.41
CA GLU A 14 46.42 -68.59 40.54
C GLU A 14 45.71 -68.18 39.24
N GLN A 15 45.01 -69.11 38.57
CA GLN A 15 44.22 -68.77 37.39
C GLN A 15 43.08 -67.79 37.70
N THR A 16 42.43 -67.95 38.86
CA THR A 16 41.35 -67.05 39.28
C THR A 16 41.90 -65.64 39.56
N ILE A 17 43.04 -65.55 40.23
CA ILE A 17 43.73 -64.27 40.47
C ILE A 17 44.07 -63.60 39.14
N LEU A 18 44.65 -64.35 38.20
CA LEU A 18 45.05 -63.81 36.91
C LEU A 18 43.85 -63.32 36.08
N THR A 19 42.71 -64.01 36.13
CA THR A 19 41.46 -63.54 35.52
C THR A 19 40.97 -62.25 36.18
N LEU A 20 40.93 -62.20 37.51
CA LEU A 20 40.49 -61.01 38.25
C LEU A 20 41.39 -59.80 37.98
N GLU A 21 42.71 -60.00 37.88
CA GLU A 21 43.65 -58.92 37.52
C GLU A 21 43.39 -58.37 36.12
N ASN A 22 43.06 -59.24 35.16
CA ASN A 22 42.70 -58.81 33.81
C ASN A 22 41.35 -58.08 33.80
N ASP A 23 40.37 -58.56 34.56
CA ASP A 23 39.07 -57.92 34.68
C ASP A 23 39.18 -56.54 35.34
N VAL A 24 40.03 -56.38 36.35
CA VAL A 24 40.32 -55.09 36.98
C VAL A 24 40.93 -54.12 35.96
N LYS A 25 41.94 -54.54 35.20
CA LYS A 25 42.54 -53.70 34.14
C LYS A 25 41.54 -53.29 33.07
N ALA A 26 40.67 -54.22 32.66
CA ALA A 26 39.60 -53.93 31.70
C ALA A 26 38.59 -52.92 32.26
N CYS A 27 38.19 -53.06 33.52
CA CYS A 27 37.33 -52.10 34.20
C CYS A 27 37.98 -50.72 34.32
N GLU A 28 39.25 -50.65 34.70
CA GLU A 28 40.01 -49.39 34.79
C GLU A 28 40.09 -48.67 33.45
N GLN A 29 40.35 -49.41 32.37
CA GLN A 29 40.37 -48.83 31.03
C GLN A 29 38.97 -48.30 30.65
N ARG A 30 37.93 -49.09 30.90
CA ARG A 30 36.55 -48.67 30.61
C ARG A 30 36.12 -47.43 31.40
N ILE A 31 36.57 -47.29 32.65
CA ILE A 31 36.30 -46.08 33.45
C ILE A 31 36.96 -44.85 32.82
N LYS A 32 38.20 -44.98 32.34
CA LYS A 32 38.90 -43.88 31.66
C LYS A 32 38.20 -43.49 30.36
N ASP A 33 37.79 -44.46 29.57
CA ASP A 33 37.08 -44.21 28.31
C ASP A 33 35.76 -43.47 28.57
N ILE A 34 34.99 -43.90 29.58
CA ILE A 34 33.75 -43.22 30.00
C ILE A 34 34.03 -41.79 30.49
N GLN A 35 35.13 -41.55 31.19
CA GLN A 35 35.50 -40.19 31.62
C GLN A 35 35.81 -39.28 30.44
N ILE A 36 36.46 -39.78 29.40
CA ILE A 36 36.75 -39.02 28.17
C ILE A 36 35.44 -38.70 27.44
N GLU A 37 34.57 -39.69 27.24
CA GLU A 37 33.26 -39.48 26.62
C GLU A 37 32.41 -38.47 27.39
N LYS A 38 32.40 -38.54 28.73
CA LYS A 38 31.70 -37.57 29.59
C LYS A 38 32.20 -36.15 29.36
N GLN A 39 33.51 -35.94 29.27
CA GLN A 39 34.09 -34.62 29.03
C GLN A 39 33.74 -34.08 27.65
N GLN A 40 33.68 -34.95 26.63
CA GLN A 40 33.21 -34.57 25.29
C GLN A 40 31.75 -34.13 25.34
N PHE A 41 30.86 -34.92 25.94
CA PHE A 41 29.45 -34.55 26.07
C PHE A 41 29.25 -33.25 26.87
N GLU A 42 30.04 -33.01 27.92
CA GLU A 42 30.00 -31.74 28.67
C GLU A 42 30.43 -30.54 27.82
N THR A 43 31.37 -30.74 26.89
CA THR A 43 31.83 -29.69 25.97
C THR A 43 30.78 -29.41 24.92
N ASP A 44 30.23 -30.45 24.29
CA ASP A 44 29.17 -30.34 23.29
C ASP A 44 27.91 -29.71 23.88
N ALA A 45 27.52 -30.11 25.10
CA ALA A 45 26.38 -29.53 25.79
C ALA A 45 26.54 -28.02 26.05
N LYS A 46 27.76 -27.56 26.37
CA LYS A 46 28.03 -26.12 26.53
C LYS A 46 27.90 -25.38 25.21
N ALA A 47 28.47 -25.91 24.13
CA ALA A 47 28.37 -25.30 22.82
C ALA A 47 26.90 -25.18 22.37
N LEU A 48 26.11 -26.25 22.54
CA LEU A 48 24.67 -26.22 22.23
C LEU A 48 23.90 -25.20 23.08
N LEU A 49 24.25 -25.01 24.35
CA LEU A 49 23.62 -24.00 25.20
C LEU A 49 23.95 -22.58 24.72
N GLU A 50 25.18 -22.34 24.28
CA GLU A 50 25.59 -21.05 23.70
C GLU A 50 24.82 -20.77 22.40
N GLU A 51 24.71 -21.74 21.49
CA GLU A 51 23.92 -21.62 20.25
C GLU A 51 22.44 -21.36 20.54
N ILE A 52 21.87 -22.02 21.54
CA ILE A 52 20.47 -21.81 21.95
C ILE A 52 20.25 -20.37 22.42
N GLU A 53 21.16 -19.81 23.23
CA GLU A 53 21.02 -18.43 23.69
C GLU A 53 21.21 -17.43 22.54
N GLU A 54 22.15 -17.67 21.62
CA GLU A 54 22.30 -16.84 20.42
C GLU A 54 21.03 -16.85 19.57
N HIS A 55 20.43 -18.02 19.35
CA HIS A 55 19.18 -18.14 18.61
C HIS A 55 18.00 -17.46 19.31
N LYS A 56 17.94 -17.49 20.64
CA LYS A 56 16.90 -16.77 21.41
C LYS A 56 17.02 -15.27 21.26
N GLU A 57 18.23 -14.71 21.34
CA GLU A 57 18.44 -13.28 21.13
C GLU A 57 18.09 -12.87 19.70
N ASN A 58 18.55 -13.64 18.71
CA ASN A 58 18.18 -13.41 17.31
C ASN A 58 16.65 -13.43 17.13
N LEU A 59 15.92 -14.36 17.77
CA LEU A 59 14.46 -14.43 17.68
C LEU A 59 13.79 -13.15 18.21
N LYS A 60 14.28 -12.58 19.33
CA LYS A 60 13.75 -11.33 19.89
C LYS A 60 13.96 -10.14 18.94
N ASP A 61 15.12 -10.08 18.29
CA ASP A 61 15.41 -9.05 17.30
C ASP A 61 14.46 -9.16 16.10
N TRP A 62 14.24 -10.38 15.61
CA TRP A 62 13.29 -10.65 14.54
C TRP A 62 11.86 -10.30 14.92
N ASP A 63 11.41 -10.60 16.13
CA ASP A 63 10.08 -10.23 16.62
C ASP A 63 9.91 -8.70 16.68
N THR A 64 10.95 -7.98 17.09
CA THR A 64 10.96 -6.51 17.11
C THR A 64 10.85 -5.93 15.70
N ILE A 65 11.64 -6.46 14.76
CA ILE A 65 11.60 -6.04 13.34
C ILE A 65 10.22 -6.34 12.74
N ALA A 66 9.68 -7.54 12.99
CA ALA A 66 8.36 -7.95 12.50
C ALA A 66 7.25 -7.05 13.05
N GLY A 67 7.32 -6.68 14.32
CA GLY A 67 6.42 -5.71 14.95
C GLY A 67 6.45 -4.35 14.24
N GLY A 68 7.64 -3.79 14.02
CA GLY A 68 7.79 -2.51 13.33
C GLY A 68 7.31 -2.55 11.87
N LEU A 69 7.59 -3.65 11.14
CA LEU A 69 7.08 -3.82 9.77
C LEU A 69 5.56 -3.88 9.72
N LYS A 70 4.93 -4.53 10.70
CA LYS A 70 3.46 -4.61 10.78
C LYS A 70 2.83 -3.22 10.98
N GLU A 71 3.39 -2.41 11.87
CA GLU A 71 2.94 -1.02 12.06
C GLU A 71 3.07 -0.19 10.78
N HIS A 72 4.21 -0.33 10.08
CA HIS A 72 4.43 0.33 8.79
C HIS A 72 3.40 -0.09 7.72
N VAL A 73 3.05 -1.37 7.67
CA VAL A 73 2.02 -1.89 6.75
C VAL A 73 0.66 -1.29 7.09
N ASP A 74 0.27 -1.28 8.37
CA ASP A 74 -1.01 -0.72 8.81
C ASP A 74 -1.13 0.77 8.45
N ASP A 75 -0.04 1.54 8.60
CA ASP A 75 -0.01 2.94 8.22
C ASP A 75 -0.07 3.17 6.71
N LEU A 76 0.55 2.31 5.92
CA LEU A 76 0.41 2.35 4.45
C LEU A 76 -1.02 2.04 4.03
N VAL A 77 -1.68 1.05 4.63
CA VAL A 77 -3.09 0.71 4.36
C VAL A 77 -4.02 1.89 4.69
N LYS A 78 -3.79 2.58 5.83
CA LYS A 78 -4.54 3.80 6.18
C LYS A 78 -4.35 4.90 5.13
N LYS A 79 -3.11 5.12 4.67
CA LYS A 79 -2.81 6.12 3.62
C LYS A 79 -3.46 5.74 2.30
N GLU A 80 -3.38 4.49 1.89
CA GLU A 80 -4.01 3.98 0.67
C GLU A 80 -5.53 4.19 0.70
N THR A 81 -6.17 3.89 1.83
CA THR A 81 -7.61 4.10 2.01
C THR A 81 -7.99 5.57 1.88
N LYS A 82 -7.20 6.49 2.47
CA LYS A 82 -7.39 7.93 2.31
C LYS A 82 -7.27 8.37 0.85
N PHE A 83 -6.25 7.88 0.13
CA PHE A 83 -6.07 8.21 -1.28
C PHE A 83 -7.18 7.64 -2.17
N LYS A 84 -7.71 6.45 -1.87
CA LYS A 84 -8.88 5.89 -2.57
C LYS A 84 -10.10 6.79 -2.40
N SER A 85 -10.37 7.28 -1.19
CA SER A 85 -11.46 8.24 -0.94
C SER A 85 -11.25 9.53 -1.73
N LEU A 86 -10.06 10.11 -1.66
CA LEU A 86 -9.75 11.35 -2.38
C LEU A 86 -9.90 11.19 -3.90
N ARG A 87 -9.50 10.03 -4.44
CA ARG A 87 -9.67 9.72 -5.87
C ARG A 87 -11.14 9.74 -6.26
N ILE A 88 -12.01 9.09 -5.48
CA ILE A 88 -13.46 9.06 -5.74
C ILE A 88 -14.03 10.48 -5.73
N ASP A 89 -13.66 11.29 -4.75
CA ASP A 89 -14.14 12.68 -4.65
C ASP A 89 -13.70 13.52 -5.86
N LEU A 90 -12.46 13.36 -6.31
CA LEU A 90 -11.93 14.06 -7.48
C LEU A 90 -12.61 13.60 -8.78
N GLU A 91 -12.86 12.30 -8.91
CA GLU A 91 -13.55 11.73 -10.07
C GLU A 91 -15.00 12.22 -10.17
N GLN A 92 -15.69 12.32 -9.04
CA GLN A 92 -17.03 12.90 -8.97
C GLN A 92 -17.01 14.38 -9.38
N LYS A 93 -16.09 15.19 -8.80
CA LYS A 93 -15.94 16.60 -9.15
C LYS A 93 -15.61 16.80 -10.63
N HIS A 94 -14.75 15.96 -11.19
CA HIS A 94 -14.41 16.01 -12.60
C HIS A 94 -15.62 15.71 -13.48
N THR A 95 -16.38 14.67 -13.14
CA THR A 95 -17.61 14.29 -13.84
C THR A 95 -18.62 15.43 -13.84
N ASP A 96 -18.83 16.06 -12.70
CA ASP A 96 -19.78 17.18 -12.58
C ASP A 96 -19.31 18.43 -13.34
N ALA A 97 -18.00 18.74 -13.30
CA ALA A 97 -17.43 19.81 -14.11
C ALA A 97 -17.61 19.55 -15.61
N MET A 98 -17.41 18.30 -16.06
CA MET A 98 -17.61 17.91 -17.47
C MET A 98 -19.07 18.05 -17.90
N LYS A 99 -20.04 17.73 -17.04
CA LYS A 99 -21.47 17.98 -17.31
C LYS A 99 -21.71 19.47 -17.56
N ILE A 100 -21.23 20.34 -16.66
CA ILE A 100 -21.39 21.80 -16.79
C ILE A 100 -20.76 22.31 -18.09
N VAL A 101 -19.55 21.86 -18.42
CA VAL A 101 -18.88 22.23 -19.68
C VAL A 101 -19.70 21.81 -20.89
N ASN A 102 -20.26 20.61 -20.89
CA ASN A 102 -21.09 20.14 -22.00
C ASN A 102 -22.40 20.91 -22.13
N GLU A 103 -23.05 21.24 -21.01
CA GLU A 103 -24.23 22.12 -21.01
C GLU A 103 -23.93 23.52 -21.55
N LEU A 104 -22.81 24.11 -21.14
CA LEU A 104 -22.38 25.43 -21.63
C LEU A 104 -22.04 25.39 -23.12
N LYS A 105 -21.39 24.32 -23.59
CA LYS A 105 -21.14 24.11 -25.03
C LYS A 105 -22.44 24.03 -25.81
N HIS A 106 -23.43 23.27 -25.33
CA HIS A 106 -24.73 23.18 -26.00
C HIS A 106 -25.43 24.54 -26.05
N LYS A 107 -25.50 25.25 -24.92
CA LYS A 107 -26.08 26.60 -24.85
C LYS A 107 -25.37 27.57 -25.79
N LEU A 108 -24.04 27.52 -25.87
CA LEU A 108 -23.25 28.35 -26.76
C LEU A 108 -23.62 28.10 -28.23
N GLU A 109 -23.71 26.83 -28.64
CA GLU A 109 -24.10 26.49 -30.02
C GLU A 109 -25.55 26.90 -30.33
N ASP A 110 -26.46 26.77 -29.37
CA ASP A 110 -27.83 27.28 -29.51
C ASP A 110 -27.87 28.79 -29.68
N TYR A 111 -27.09 29.53 -28.87
CA TYR A 111 -26.99 30.98 -29.00
C TYR A 111 -26.36 31.40 -30.32
N LYS A 112 -25.30 30.72 -30.79
CA LYS A 112 -24.71 30.96 -32.12
C LYS A 112 -25.74 30.78 -33.23
N LYS A 113 -26.55 29.71 -33.18
CA LYS A 113 -27.64 29.49 -34.16
C LYS A 113 -28.68 30.60 -34.10
N ARG A 114 -29.11 31.00 -32.91
CA ARG A 114 -30.09 32.09 -32.72
C ARG A 114 -29.57 33.42 -33.25
N ILE A 115 -28.32 33.78 -32.94
CA ILE A 115 -27.68 35.01 -33.42
C ILE A 115 -27.62 35.01 -34.94
N LYS A 116 -27.18 33.91 -35.57
CA LYS A 116 -27.16 33.78 -37.04
C LYS A 116 -28.55 33.87 -37.69
N ALA A 117 -29.62 33.54 -36.95
CA ALA A 117 -30.99 33.62 -37.45
C ALA A 117 -31.61 35.01 -37.29
N LEU A 118 -30.97 35.93 -36.55
CA LEU A 118 -31.46 37.30 -36.40
C LEU A 118 -31.37 38.03 -37.74
N LYS A 119 -32.46 38.72 -38.09
CA LYS A 119 -32.55 39.61 -39.24
C LYS A 119 -33.16 40.92 -38.79
N LEU A 120 -32.69 42.02 -39.36
CA LEU A 120 -33.27 43.34 -39.10
C LEU A 120 -34.61 43.45 -39.80
N ASN A 121 -35.63 43.95 -39.10
CA ASN A 121 -36.93 44.23 -39.68
C ASN A 121 -36.81 45.41 -40.65
N GLN A 122 -37.33 45.25 -41.87
CA GLN A 122 -37.34 46.34 -42.83
C GLN A 122 -38.42 47.36 -42.48
N ILE A 123 -38.01 48.61 -42.26
CA ILE A 123 -38.92 49.73 -42.05
C ILE A 123 -39.20 50.40 -43.42
N PRO A 124 -40.47 50.59 -43.82
CA PRO A 124 -40.80 51.27 -45.07
C PRO A 124 -40.17 52.66 -45.14
N LEU A 125 -39.51 52.99 -46.26
CA LEU A 125 -38.79 54.25 -46.55
C LEU A 125 -37.40 54.43 -45.92
N GLN A 126 -36.81 53.41 -45.29
CA GLN A 126 -35.40 53.43 -44.85
C GLN A 126 -34.56 52.37 -45.57
N ALA A 127 -33.28 52.69 -45.80
CA ALA A 127 -32.33 51.75 -46.37
C ALA A 127 -32.10 50.59 -45.39
N PRO A 128 -31.98 49.34 -45.87
CA PRO A 128 -31.73 48.20 -44.99
C PRO A 128 -30.37 48.34 -44.31
N GLU A 129 -30.38 48.40 -42.98
CA GLU A 129 -29.17 48.31 -42.15
C GLU A 129 -28.69 46.86 -42.08
N GLU A 130 -27.39 46.64 -41.90
CA GLU A 130 -26.78 45.32 -41.71
C GLU A 130 -26.46 45.07 -40.23
N LEU A 131 -26.67 43.83 -39.78
CA LEU A 131 -26.23 43.40 -38.45
C LEU A 131 -24.71 43.26 -38.43
N VAL A 132 -24.04 44.09 -37.64
CA VAL A 132 -22.59 44.03 -37.46
C VAL A 132 -22.24 42.94 -36.45
N ASP A 133 -21.38 42.00 -36.87
CA ASP A 133 -20.77 41.02 -35.97
C ASP A 133 -19.66 41.69 -35.15
N LEU A 134 -19.74 41.58 -33.83
CA LEU A 134 -18.69 42.05 -32.93
C LEU A 134 -17.47 41.12 -33.01
N THR A 135 -16.27 41.70 -32.99
CA THR A 135 -15.02 40.94 -32.91
C THR A 135 -14.78 40.38 -31.51
N GLU A 136 -13.97 39.33 -31.38
CA GLU A 136 -13.67 38.70 -30.08
C GLU A 136 -13.09 39.69 -29.06
N GLU A 137 -12.28 40.64 -29.53
CA GLU A 137 -11.66 41.68 -28.71
C GLU A 137 -12.66 42.71 -28.18
N GLU A 138 -13.71 43.00 -28.94
CA GLU A 138 -14.79 43.89 -28.51
C GLU A 138 -15.71 43.19 -27.52
N VAL A 139 -16.02 41.91 -27.78
CA VAL A 139 -16.80 41.08 -26.84
C VAL A 139 -16.07 40.92 -25.50
N ALA A 140 -14.75 40.78 -25.50
CA ALA A 140 -13.94 40.69 -24.27
C ALA A 140 -13.92 41.98 -23.44
N ARG A 141 -14.13 43.14 -24.09
CA ARG A 141 -14.22 44.46 -23.41
C ARG A 141 -15.61 44.74 -22.85
N LEU A 142 -16.63 43.97 -23.21
CA LEU A 142 -17.99 44.15 -22.71
C LEU A 142 -18.12 43.65 -21.27
N ASP A 143 -18.56 44.55 -20.39
CA ASP A 143 -18.94 44.19 -19.04
C ASP A 143 -20.33 43.51 -19.02
N THR A 144 -20.38 42.28 -18.51
CA THR A 144 -21.61 41.48 -18.43
C THR A 144 -22.71 42.15 -17.60
N ARG A 145 -22.37 42.96 -16.58
CA ARG A 145 -23.38 43.67 -15.79
C ARG A 145 -24.02 44.80 -16.61
N THR A 146 -23.20 45.57 -17.32
CA THR A 146 -23.67 46.63 -18.22
C THR A 146 -24.52 46.07 -19.36
N VAL A 147 -24.11 44.95 -19.99
CA VAL A 147 -24.90 44.29 -21.03
C VAL A 147 -26.27 43.81 -20.51
N LYS A 148 -26.32 43.23 -19.30
CA LYS A 148 -27.59 42.81 -18.67
C LYS A 148 -28.52 43.98 -18.40
N ASN A 149 -27.99 45.10 -17.89
CA ASN A 149 -28.78 46.30 -17.60
C ASN A 149 -29.31 46.93 -18.89
N ASN A 150 -28.48 47.01 -19.93
CA ASN A 150 -28.88 47.53 -21.24
C ASN A 150 -29.94 46.63 -21.89
N LEU A 151 -29.80 45.30 -21.78
CA LEU A 151 -30.80 44.35 -22.26
C LEU A 151 -32.14 44.51 -21.51
N ALA A 152 -32.10 44.70 -20.18
CA ALA A 152 -33.32 44.92 -19.39
C ALA A 152 -34.02 46.23 -19.79
N ALA A 153 -33.26 47.33 -19.91
CA ALA A 153 -33.79 48.62 -20.35
C ALA A 153 -34.33 48.55 -21.79
N ALA A 154 -33.68 47.80 -22.69
CA ALA A 154 -34.16 47.60 -24.05
C ALA A 154 -35.46 46.78 -24.08
N LYS A 155 -35.59 45.75 -23.23
CA LYS A 155 -36.83 44.96 -23.09
C LYS A 155 -37.99 45.79 -22.54
N GLU A 156 -37.73 46.70 -21.61
CA GLU A 156 -38.75 47.61 -21.06
C GLU A 156 -39.21 48.67 -22.07
N ARG A 157 -38.32 49.07 -22.99
CA ARG A 157 -38.63 50.00 -24.08
C ARG A 157 -39.34 49.36 -25.27
N LEU A 158 -39.33 48.02 -25.38
CA LEU A 158 -40.12 47.33 -26.39
C LEU A 158 -41.60 47.29 -25.94
N PRO A 159 -42.56 47.75 -26.76
CA PRO A 159 -43.98 47.65 -26.41
C PRO A 159 -44.42 46.19 -26.33
N GLU A 160 -45.23 45.82 -25.32
CA GLU A 160 -45.78 44.46 -25.13
C GLU A 160 -46.59 43.95 -26.35
N ALA A 161 -46.99 44.86 -27.24
CA ALA A 161 -47.75 44.59 -28.45
C ALA A 161 -46.92 44.88 -29.72
N ILE A 162 -45.96 44.02 -30.03
CA ILE A 162 -45.78 43.60 -31.42
C ILE A 162 -46.00 42.08 -31.41
N PRO A 163 -47.27 41.64 -31.57
CA PRO A 163 -47.56 40.25 -31.83
C PRO A 163 -46.89 39.89 -33.16
N ASN A 164 -46.24 38.72 -33.20
CA ASN A 164 -45.87 38.01 -34.42
C ASN A 164 -46.71 38.45 -35.64
N MET A 165 -46.12 39.22 -36.54
CA MET A 165 -46.54 39.15 -37.95
C MET A 165 -45.65 38.09 -38.59
N GLN A 166 -46.12 36.85 -38.44
CA GLN A 166 -45.80 35.60 -39.16
C GLN A 166 -44.37 35.38 -39.65
#